data_AF-A0A9E1ILW5-F1
#
_entry.id   AF-A0A9E1ILW5-F1
#
_cell.length_a   1.000
_cell.length_b   1.000
_cell.length_c   1.000
_cell.angle_alpha   90.00
_cell.angle_beta   90.00
_cell.angle_gamma   90.00
#
_symmetry.space_group_name_H-M   'P 1'
#
loop_
_entity.id
_entity.type
_entity.pdbx_description
1 polymer ?
#
loop_
_entity_poly.entity_id
_entity_poly.type
_entity_poly.pdbx_seq_one_letter_code
_entity_poly.pdbx_strand_id
1 'polypeptide(L)' 'MIDEVKRAVGKHPLFNSAHEGYAVLLEEVDELWDEVKKRDHDPVAMRTEATHVAAMALRFIAELTTQ' A
#
# COMPACT_ATOMS: atom_id res chain seq x y z
N MET A 1 -2.96 -12.87 3.41
CA MET A 1 -2.97 -12.08 2.16
C MET A 1 -4.29 -11.33 1.95
N ILE A 2 -5.39 -11.95 1.50
CA ILE A 2 -6.65 -11.20 1.21
C ILE A 2 -7.21 -10.48 2.45
N ASP A 3 -7.20 -11.13 3.62
CA ASP A 3 -7.67 -10.51 4.86
C ASP A 3 -6.70 -9.45 5.42
N GLU A 4 -5.42 -9.51 5.04
CA GLU A 4 -4.44 -8.46 5.37
C GLU A 4 -4.65 -7.25 4.45
N VAL A 5 -4.87 -7.47 3.15
CA VAL A 5 -5.27 -6.43 2.20
C VAL A 5 -6.53 -5.72 2.67
N LYS A 6 -7.60 -6.45 3.02
CA LYS A 6 -8.86 -5.85 3.52
C LYS A 6 -8.65 -5.01 4.78
N ARG A 7 -7.79 -5.46 5.70
CA ARG A 7 -7.47 -4.71 6.92
C ARG A 7 -6.66 -3.45 6.62
N ALA A 8 -5.70 -3.53 5.72
CA ALA A 8 -4.92 -2.38 5.26
C ALA A 8 -5.81 -1.34 4.58
N VAL A 9 -6.75 -1.79 3.73
CA VAL A 9 -7.75 -0.92 3.09
C VAL A 9 -8.58 -0.16 4.12
N GLY A 10 -8.99 -0.82 5.21
CA GLY A 10 -9.82 -0.21 6.26
C GLY A 10 -9.10 0.78 7.20
N LYS A 11 -7.77 0.92 7.12
CA LYS A 11 -7.02 1.86 7.98
C LYS A 11 -7.15 3.32 7.55
N HIS A 12 -7.52 3.58 6.29
CA HIS A 12 -7.53 4.93 5.73
C HIS A 12 -8.93 5.31 5.23
N PRO A 13 -9.35 6.58 5.38
CA PRO A 13 -10.55 7.09 4.73
C PRO A 13 -10.40 7.06 3.20
N LEU A 14 -11.52 7.23 2.49
CA LEU A 14 -11.51 7.34 1.03
C LEU A 14 -10.55 8.45 0.57
N PHE A 15 -9.89 8.23 -0.56
CA PHE A 15 -9.02 9.26 -1.15
C PHE A 15 -9.85 10.47 -1.61
N ASN A 16 -9.39 11.68 -1.29
CA ASN A 16 -10.04 12.92 -1.72
C ASN A 16 -9.59 13.33 -3.13
N SER A 17 -8.44 12.86 -3.61
CA SER A 17 -7.92 13.16 -4.95
C SER A 17 -6.92 12.13 -5.46
N ALA A 18 -6.65 12.16 -6.77
CA ALA A 18 -5.60 11.33 -7.38
C ALA A 18 -4.19 11.64 -6.86
N HIS A 19 -3.90 12.89 -6.50
CA HIS A 19 -2.61 13.26 -5.93
C HIS A 19 -2.42 12.66 -4.53
N GLU A 20 -3.46 12.71 -3.70
CA GLU A 20 -3.44 12.07 -2.38
C GLU A 20 -3.32 10.55 -2.50
N GLY A 21 -4.12 9.92 -3.37
CA GLY A 21 -4.03 8.48 -3.59
C GLY A 21 -2.65 8.04 -4.10
N TYR A 22 -2.02 8.84 -4.96
CA TYR A 22 -0.66 8.57 -5.41
C TYR A 22 0.37 8.75 -4.29
N ALA A 23 0.24 9.80 -3.47
CA ALA A 23 1.14 10.05 -2.35
C ALA A 23 1.10 8.90 -1.33
N VAL A 24 -0.09 8.39 -0.99
CA VAL A 24 -0.23 7.24 -0.07
C VAL A 24 0.32 5.97 -0.71
N LEU A 25 0.05 5.71 -1.99
CA LEU A 25 0.66 4.56 -2.68
C LEU A 25 2.19 4.64 -2.72
N LEU A 26 2.74 5.84 -2.92
CA LEU A 26 4.18 6.08 -2.95
C LEU A 26 4.81 5.82 -1.57
N GLU A 27 4.15 6.24 -0.48
CA GLU A 27 4.58 5.96 0.88
C GLU A 27 4.75 4.45 1.13
N GLU A 28 3.76 3.64 0.75
CA GLU A 28 3.86 2.17 0.89
C GLU A 28 5.00 1.56 0.04
N VAL A 29 5.26 2.13 -1.14
CA VAL A 29 6.38 1.69 -1.99
C VAL A 29 7.73 2.05 -1.37
N ASP A 30 7.84 3.22 -0.75
CA ASP A 30 9.04 3.65 -0.04
C ASP A 30 9.28 2.80 1.22
N GLU A 31 8.22 2.43 1.96
CA GLU A 31 8.30 1.51 3.10
C GLU A 31 8.76 0.10 2.67
N LEU A 32 8.20 -0.43 1.58
CA LEU A 32 8.68 -1.69 1.01
C LEU A 32 10.16 -1.57 0.58
N TRP A 33 10.55 -0.45 -0.01
CA TRP A 33 11.93 -0.22 -0.39
C TRP A 33 12.88 -0.16 0.82
N ASP A 34 12.42 0.42 1.93
CA ASP A 34 13.15 0.42 3.19
C ASP A 34 13.41 -1.00 3.70
N GLU A 35 12.44 -1.92 3.60
CA GLU A 35 12.64 -3.33 3.95
C GLU A 35 13.60 -4.05 2.97
N VAL A 36 13.45 -3.80 1.67
CA VAL A 36 14.26 -4.43 0.62
C VAL A 36 15.72 -4.00 0.68
N LYS A 37 16.02 -2.74 1.03
CA LYS A 37 17.40 -2.22 1.04
C LYS A 37 18.18 -2.49 2.33
N LYS A 38 17.54 -3.08 3.36
CA LYS A 38 18.23 -3.52 4.58
C LYS A 38 19.28 -4.57 4.23
N ARG A 39 20.39 -4.60 4.99
CA ARG A 39 21.41 -5.64 4.83
C ARG A 39 20.93 -7.02 5.26
N ASP A 40 20.13 -7.04 6.32
CA ASP A 40 19.57 -8.25 6.92
C ASP A 40 18.04 -8.19 6.70
N HIS A 41 17.56 -8.89 5.68
CA HIS A 41 16.15 -8.82 5.27
C HIS A 41 15.24 -9.63 6.19
N ASP A 42 14.06 -9.09 6.51
CA ASP A 42 12.96 -9.83 7.13
C ASP A 42 11.88 -10.15 6.09
N PRO A 43 11.73 -11.42 5.66
CA PRO A 43 10.69 -11.84 4.71
C PRO A 43 9.27 -11.56 5.17
N VAL A 44 9.02 -11.48 6.48
CA VAL A 44 7.69 -11.15 7.02
C VAL A 44 7.41 -9.67 6.81
N ALA A 45 8.36 -8.79 7.13
CA ALA A 45 8.22 -7.34 6.92
C ALA A 45 8.06 -7.01 5.43
N MET A 46 8.91 -7.56 4.55
CA MET A 46 8.77 -7.38 3.10
C MET A 46 7.40 -7.83 2.58
N ARG A 47 6.87 -8.96 3.08
CA ARG A 47 5.53 -9.42 2.70
C ARG A 47 4.44 -8.45 3.17
N THR A 48 4.58 -7.89 4.37
CA THR A 48 3.65 -6.90 4.93
C THR A 48 3.59 -5.67 4.03
N GLU A 49 4.73 -5.04 3.74
CA GLU A 49 4.72 -3.81 2.93
C GLU A 49 4.32 -4.07 1.48
N ALA A 50 4.72 -5.20 0.89
CA ALA A 50 4.21 -5.59 -0.42
C ALA A 50 2.67 -5.79 -0.44
N THR A 51 2.10 -6.25 0.67
CA THR A 51 0.65 -6.38 0.83
C THR A 51 -0.02 -5.01 0.93
N HIS A 52 0.60 -4.04 1.61
CA HIS A 52 0.10 -2.67 1.68
C HIS A 52 0.16 -1.96 0.32
N VAL A 53 1.26 -2.10 -0.44
CA VAL A 53 1.38 -1.62 -1.82
C VAL A 53 0.23 -2.16 -2.69
N ALA A 54 -0.02 -3.47 -2.62
CA ALA A 54 -1.11 -4.08 -3.37
C ALA A 54 -2.48 -3.55 -2.93
N ALA A 55 -2.70 -3.34 -1.64
CA ALA A 55 -3.93 -2.77 -1.10
C ALA A 55 -4.16 -1.34 -1.61
N MET A 56 -3.15 -0.47 -1.56
CA MET A 56 -3.27 0.92 -2.01
C MET A 56 -3.43 1.02 -3.53
N ALA A 57 -2.77 0.16 -4.30
CA ALA A 57 -2.99 0.09 -5.75
C ALA A 57 -4.43 -0.30 -6.10
N LEU A 58 -5.00 -1.30 -5.41
CA LEU A 58 -6.39 -1.70 -5.60
C LEU A 58 -7.37 -0.58 -5.23
N ARG A 59 -7.11 0.14 -4.13
CA ARG A 59 -7.93 1.30 -3.73
C ARG A 59 -7.84 2.44 -4.72
N PHE A 60 -6.64 2.76 -5.20
CA PHE A 60 -6.45 3.81 -6.20
C PHE A 60 -7.31 3.53 -7.44
N ILE A 61 -7.29 2.29 -7.93
CA ILE A 61 -8.17 1.86 -9.02
C ILE A 61 -9.65 2.03 -8.62
N ALA A 62 -10.06 1.45 -7.49
CA ALA A 62 -11.46 1.38 -7.09
C ALA A 62 -12.11 2.74 -6.77
N GLU A 63 -11.36 3.69 -6.21
CA GLU A 63 -11.91 4.97 -5.68
C GLU A 63 -11.70 6.16 -6.63
N LEU A 64 -10.65 6.13 -7.47
CA LEU A 64 -10.22 7.29 -8.25
C LEU A 64 -10.29 7.11 -9.77
N THR A 65 -10.47 5.88 -10.27
CA THR A 65 -10.46 5.61 -11.72
C THR A 65 -11.81 5.15 -12.30
N THR A 66 -12.82 5.01 -11.44
CA THR A 66 -14.15 4.48 -11.76
C THR A 66 -15.24 5.57 -11.81
N GLN A 67 -14.84 6.84 -11.87
CA GLN A 67 -15.75 8.00 -12.02
C GLN A 67 -16.16 8.23 -13.47
#